data_AF-A0A0B7JZU2-F1
#
_entry.id   AF-A0A0B7JZU2-F1
#
_cell.length_a   1.000
_cell.length_b   1.000
_cell.length_c   1.000
_cell.angle_alpha   90.00
_cell.angle_beta   90.00
_cell.angle_gamma   90.00
#
_symmetry.space_group_name_H-M   'P 1'
#
loop_
_entity.id
_entity.type
_entity.pdbx_description
1 polymer ?
#
loop_
_entity_poly.entity_id
_entity_poly.type
_entity_poly.pdbx_seq_one_letter_code
_entity_poly.pdbx_strand_id
1 'polypeptide(L)' 'MSTKEETRKEDATQVEDDDEPDEWDKRIFSTGCADENAKMTDCYFEKKDWRACTEEMAQFRECWKSHGNNERTDTKDA' A
#
# COMPACT_ATOMS: atom_id res chain seq x y z
N MET A 1 -22.26 41.79 17.30
CA MET A 1 -23.10 40.65 17.70
C MET A 1 -22.68 39.47 16.85
N SER A 2 -22.10 38.47 17.50
CA SER A 2 -21.79 37.16 16.93
C SER A 2 -23.07 36.45 16.48
N THR A 3 -22.99 35.67 15.41
CA THR A 3 -23.49 34.28 15.37
C THR A 3 -23.19 33.63 14.01
N LYS A 4 -22.95 32.31 14.08
CA LYS A 4 -22.82 31.33 12.99
C LYS A 4 -21.40 31.19 12.43
N GLU A 5 -20.53 30.39 13.06
CA GLU A 5 -20.53 28.92 13.04
C GLU A 5 -20.81 28.35 11.65
N GLU A 6 -19.74 28.17 10.88
CA GLU A 6 -19.56 27.00 10.03
C GLU A 6 -18.16 26.46 10.29
N THR A 7 -18.05 25.65 11.35
CA THR A 7 -16.95 24.72 11.55
C THR A 7 -17.04 23.66 10.46
N ARG A 8 -16.47 23.95 9.28
CA ARG A 8 -15.97 22.88 8.42
C ARG A 8 -14.55 22.63 8.87
N LYS A 9 -14.41 21.66 9.79
CA LYS A 9 -13.15 20.96 10.02
C LYS A 9 -12.76 20.33 8.68
N GLU A 10 -12.02 21.09 7.89
CA GLU A 10 -11.17 20.53 6.86
C GLU A 10 -10.02 19.91 7.62
N ASP A 11 -10.18 18.62 7.84
CA ASP A 11 -9.22 17.70 8.39
C ASP A 11 -7.90 17.89 7.64
N ALA A 12 -7.02 18.62 8.29
CA ALA A 12 -5.63 18.76 7.93
C ALA A 12 -4.94 17.43 8.25
N THR A 13 -5.18 16.39 7.43
CA THR A 13 -4.25 15.25 7.37
C THR A 13 -3.11 15.64 6.44
N GLN A 14 -2.18 16.36 7.06
CA GLN A 14 -0.73 16.23 6.91
C GLN A 14 -0.24 15.86 5.51
N VAL A 15 0.10 16.90 4.75
CA VAL A 15 1.19 16.84 3.78
C VAL A 15 2.49 17.01 4.58
N GLU A 16 2.89 15.97 5.31
CA GLU A 16 4.21 15.88 5.97
C GLU A 16 4.66 14.43 5.91
N ASP A 17 5.38 14.05 4.85
CA ASP A 17 6.77 13.58 4.90
C ASP A 17 7.15 12.97 3.53
N ASP A 18 8.03 13.66 2.80
CA ASP A 18 8.53 13.30 1.46
C ASP A 18 9.74 12.34 1.53
N ASP A 19 10.08 11.81 2.73
CA ASP A 19 11.26 10.98 2.98
C ASP A 19 10.98 9.70 3.82
N GLU A 20 9.77 9.53 4.36
CA GLU A 20 9.34 8.31 5.07
C GLU A 20 8.57 7.37 4.14
N PRO A 21 8.90 6.05 4.14
CA PRO A 21 8.08 5.07 3.43
C PRO A 21 6.66 5.12 3.99
N ASP A 22 5.68 5.15 3.09
CA ASP A 22 4.28 5.23 3.48
C ASP A 22 3.87 4.01 4.33
N GLU A 23 2.76 4.11 5.05
CA GLU A 23 2.26 3.02 5.91
C GLU A 23 2.04 1.69 5.16
N TRP A 24 1.84 1.72 3.84
CA TRP A 24 1.71 0.54 2.99
C TRP A 24 3.09 -0.01 2.59
N ASP A 25 4.02 0.84 2.19
CA ASP A 25 5.41 0.47 1.91
C ASP A 25 6.10 -0.12 3.16
N LYS A 26 5.95 0.51 4.34
CA LYS A 26 6.43 -0.03 5.62
C LYS A 26 5.90 -1.44 5.87
N ARG A 27 4.62 -1.69 5.56
CA ARG A 27 3.99 -3.01 5.69
C ARG A 27 4.60 -4.00 4.71
N ILE A 28 4.79 -3.63 3.46
CA ILE A 28 5.43 -4.47 2.44
C ILE A 28 6.89 -4.79 2.81
N PHE A 29 7.69 -3.82 3.21
CA PHE A 29 9.06 -4.05 3.68
C PHE A 29 9.10 -5.01 4.88
N SER A 30 8.15 -4.89 5.81
CA SER A 30 8.06 -5.80 6.96
C SER A 30 7.68 -7.25 6.60
N THR A 31 7.13 -7.49 5.41
CA THR A 31 6.73 -8.83 4.95
C THR A 31 7.90 -9.64 4.36
N GLY A 32 8.99 -8.97 4.00
CA GLY A 32 10.13 -9.58 3.30
C GLY A 32 9.95 -9.76 1.79
N CYS A 33 8.80 -9.36 1.23
CA CYS A 33 8.47 -9.51 -0.20
C CYS A 33 8.46 -8.17 -0.95
N ALA A 34 9.29 -7.22 -0.51
CA ALA A 34 9.34 -5.89 -1.09
C ALA A 34 9.90 -5.87 -2.51
N ASP A 35 10.87 -6.73 -2.80
CA ASP A 35 11.47 -6.83 -4.14
C ASP A 35 10.45 -7.30 -5.17
N GLU A 36 9.63 -8.30 -4.85
CA GLU A 36 8.55 -8.78 -5.72
C GLU A 36 7.44 -7.74 -5.87
N ASN A 37 7.12 -7.00 -4.80
CA ASN A 37 6.17 -5.90 -4.88
C ASN A 37 6.66 -4.77 -5.78
N ALA A 38 7.96 -4.41 -5.68
CA ALA A 38 8.59 -3.42 -6.53
C ALA A 38 8.53 -3.85 -8.00
N LYS A 39 8.89 -5.09 -8.34
CA LYS A 39 8.78 -5.63 -9.71
C LYS A 39 7.36 -5.58 -10.26
N MET A 40 6.36 -5.91 -9.45
CA MET A 40 4.95 -5.82 -9.85
C MET A 40 4.54 -4.37 -10.13
N THR A 41 4.97 -3.47 -9.25
CA THR A 41 4.69 -2.03 -9.33
C THR A 41 5.37 -1.44 -10.56
N ASP A 42 6.63 -1.80 -10.84
CA ASP A 42 7.39 -1.41 -12.02
C ASP A 42 6.70 -1.88 -13.30
N CYS A 43 6.28 -3.15 -13.38
CA CYS A 43 5.55 -3.66 -14.54
C CYS A 43 4.24 -2.87 -14.77
N TYR A 44 3.53 -2.51 -13.70
CA TYR A 44 2.36 -1.65 -13.81
C TYR A 44 2.73 -0.22 -14.24
N PHE A 45 3.83 0.35 -13.76
CA PHE A 45 4.26 1.68 -14.21
C PHE A 45 4.61 1.71 -15.70
N GLU A 46 5.26 0.65 -16.21
CA GLU A 46 5.62 0.51 -17.61
C GLU A 46 4.40 0.25 -18.51
N LYS A 47 3.55 -0.72 -18.14
CA LYS A 47 2.44 -1.18 -19.00
C LYS A 47 1.12 -0.48 -18.70
N LYS A 48 0.96 0.05 -17.49
CA LYS A 48 -0.29 0.59 -16.92
C LYS A 48 -1.46 -0.40 -16.97
N ASP A 49 -1.15 -1.69 -17.02
CA ASP A 49 -2.12 -2.78 -17.01
C ASP A 49 -1.64 -3.91 -16.12
N TRP A 50 -2.30 -4.09 -14.98
CA TRP A 50 -2.01 -5.16 -14.03
C TRP A 50 -2.23 -6.56 -14.62
N ARG A 51 -3.09 -6.71 -15.64
CA ARG A 51 -3.33 -8.00 -16.30
C ARG A 51 -2.14 -8.49 -17.11
N ALA A 52 -1.31 -7.57 -17.57
CA ALA A 52 -0.08 -7.87 -18.30
C ALA A 52 1.11 -8.16 -17.37
N CYS A 53 0.89 -8.08 -16.04
CA CYS A 53 1.88 -8.29 -14.98
C CYS A 53 1.55 -9.54 -14.13
N THR A 54 0.94 -10.56 -14.75
CA THR A 54 0.49 -11.78 -14.08
C THR A 54 1.65 -12.60 -13.52
N GLU A 55 2.82 -12.54 -14.16
CA GLU A 55 4.03 -13.25 -13.74
C GLU A 55 4.61 -12.64 -12.45
N GLU A 56 4.73 -11.32 -12.40
CA GLU A 56 5.18 -10.55 -11.25
C GLU A 56 4.21 -10.72 -10.07
N MET A 57 2.91 -10.71 -10.36
CA MET A 57 1.88 -11.06 -9.37
C MET A 57 1.98 -12.49 -8.84
N ALA A 58 2.39 -13.46 -9.68
CA ALA A 58 2.58 -14.83 -9.24
C ALA A 58 3.80 -14.96 -8.32
N GLN A 59 4.91 -14.29 -8.67
CA GLN A 59 6.11 -14.23 -7.84
C GLN A 59 5.84 -13.60 -6.48
N PHE A 60 5.14 -12.46 -6.46
CA PHE A 60 4.75 -11.81 -5.21
C PHE A 60 3.88 -12.73 -4.34
N ARG A 61 2.90 -13.43 -4.93
CA ARG A 61 2.06 -14.39 -4.20
C ARG A 61 2.86 -15.58 -3.66
N GLU A 62 3.86 -16.05 -4.39
CA GLU A 62 4.73 -17.13 -3.94
C GLU A 62 5.58 -16.69 -2.74
N CYS A 63 6.23 -15.52 -2.83
CA CYS A 63 6.94 -14.92 -1.71
C CYS A 63 6.00 -14.70 -0.51
N TRP A 64 4.81 -14.15 -0.77
CA TRP A 64 3.83 -13.88 0.28
C TRP A 64 3.46 -15.13 1.06
N LYS A 65 3.26 -16.24 0.34
CA LYS A 65 2.95 -17.55 0.93
C LYS A 65 4.16 -18.14 1.66
N SER A 66 5.37 -18.04 1.12
CA SER A 66 6.57 -18.61 1.72
C SER A 66 6.95 -17.89 3.03
N HIS A 67 6.71 -16.58 3.11
CA HIS A 67 6.90 -15.76 4.31
C HIS A 67 5.73 -15.84 5.31
N GLY A 68 4.68 -16.63 5.03
CA GLY A 68 3.55 -16.81 5.95
C GLY A 68 2.68 -15.57 6.11
N ASN A 69 2.74 -14.64 5.16
CA ASN A 69 2.03 -13.35 5.25
C ASN A 69 0.51 -13.46 5.07
N ASN A 70 -0.02 -14.66 4.73
CA ASN A 70 -1.46 -14.89 4.63
C ASN A 70 -2.19 -14.53 5.92
N GLU A 71 -1.61 -14.84 7.08
CA GLU A 71 -2.21 -14.52 8.39
C GLU A 71 -2.21 -13.01 8.67
N ARG A 72 -1.30 -12.23 8.06
CA ARG A 72 -1.23 -10.77 8.20
C ARG A 72 -2.37 -10.07 7.45
N THR A 73 -2.87 -10.69 6.39
CA THR A 73 -4.00 -10.19 5.58
C THR A 73 -5.35 -10.70 6.06
N ASP A 74 -5.38 -11.63 6.99
CA ASP A 74 -6.60 -12.22 7.57
C ASP A 74 -7.28 -11.32 8.61
N THR A 75 -7.00 -10.00 8.63
CA THR A 75 -7.81 -9.04 9.38
C THR A 75 -9.21 -8.99 8.77
N LYS A 76 -10.06 -9.91 9.21
CA LYS A 76 -11.52 -9.83 9.13
C LYS A 76 -11.94 -8.44 9.57
N ASP A 77 -12.78 -7.82 8.76
CA ASP A 77 -13.45 -6.54 8.98
C ASP A 77 -13.78 -6.36 10.46
N ALA A 78 -13.15 -5.37 11.08
CA ALA A 78 -13.49 -4.86 12.41
C ALA A 78 -14.44 -3.68 12.28
#